data_AF-A0A3N4ZXU1-F1
#
_entry.id   AF-A0A3N4ZXU1-F1
#
_cell.length_a   1.000
_cell.length_b   1.000
_cell.length_c   1.000
_cell.angle_alpha   90.00
_cell.angle_beta   90.00
_cell.angle_gamma   90.00
#
_symmetry.space_group_name_H-M   'P 1'
#
loop_
_entity.id
_entity.type
_entity.pdbx_description
1 polymer ?
#
loop_
_entity_poly.entity_id
_entity_poly.type
_entity_poly.pdbx_seq_one_letter_code
_entity_poly.pdbx_strand_id
1 'polypeptide(L)' 'MLGDTRMSHAPRQIRTPQPAFDGEWPDRTQDVSNVGDACVVHGSGDFDLADLIAVRGRFPGRHVTLDGDVITVWPPVRQQ' A
#
# COMPACT_ATOMS: atom_id res chain seq x y z
N MET A 1 16.12 -38.08 -7.49
CA MET A 1 16.30 -36.61 -7.52
C MET A 1 15.18 -36.00 -6.70
N LEU A 2 15.50 -35.33 -5.59
CA LEU A 2 14.56 -34.58 -4.77
C LEU A 2 14.26 -33.26 -5.49
N GLY A 3 13.06 -33.14 -6.07
CA GLY A 3 12.54 -31.87 -6.55
C GLY A 3 11.95 -31.11 -5.38
N ASP A 4 12.71 -30.16 -4.85
CA ASP A 4 12.25 -29.17 -3.87
C ASP A 4 11.04 -28.44 -4.47
N THR A 5 9.84 -28.82 -4.03
CA THR A 5 8.64 -28.04 -4.33
C THR A 5 8.78 -26.77 -3.52
N ARG A 6 9.29 -25.71 -4.16
CA ARG A 6 9.20 -24.34 -3.67
C ARG A 6 7.76 -24.10 -3.24
N MET A 7 7.52 -24.12 -1.93
CA MET A 7 6.29 -23.59 -1.37
C MET A 7 6.27 -22.12 -1.73
N SER A 8 5.53 -21.77 -2.79
CA SER A 8 5.10 -20.40 -3.01
C SER A 8 4.21 -20.04 -1.83
N HIS A 9 4.84 -19.53 -0.76
CA HIS A 9 4.15 -18.81 0.30
C HIS A 9 3.58 -17.54 -0.34
N ALA A 10 2.45 -17.68 -1.02
CA ALA A 10 1.55 -16.56 -1.20
C ALA A 10 1.20 -16.12 0.23
N PRO A 11 1.53 -14.88 0.66
CA PRO A 11 1.04 -14.40 1.93
C PRO A 11 -0.48 -14.54 1.87
N ARG A 12 -1.03 -15.24 2.87
CA ARG A 12 -2.46 -15.46 3.05
C ARG A 12 -3.11 -14.08 3.12
N GLN A 13 -3.54 -13.59 1.97
CA GLN A 13 -4.12 -12.27 1.80
C GLN A 13 -5.48 -12.34 2.49
N ILE A 14 -5.53 -11.89 3.74
CA ILE A 14 -6.78 -11.67 4.47
C ILE A 14 -7.42 -10.47 3.78
N ARG A 15 -8.08 -10.71 2.64
CA ARG A 15 -8.88 -9.71 1.93
C ARG A 15 -10.10 -9.43 2.78
N THR A 16 -9.96 -8.50 3.72
CA THR A 16 -11.10 -7.72 4.15
C THR A 16 -11.22 -6.59 3.14
N PRO A 17 -12.22 -6.57 2.25
CA PRO A 17 -12.54 -5.38 1.50
C PRO A 17 -13.12 -4.34 2.47
N GLN A 18 -12.28 -3.76 3.32
CA GLN A 18 -12.53 -2.40 3.77
C GLN A 18 -12.37 -1.54 2.51
N PRO A 19 -13.29 -0.59 2.25
CA PRO A 19 -13.19 0.24 1.06
C PRO A 19 -11.80 0.89 1.08
N ALA A 20 -10.93 0.42 0.18
CA ALA A 20 -9.79 1.19 -0.24
C ALA A 20 -10.37 2.56 -0.57
N PHE A 21 -9.87 3.60 0.09
CA PHE A 21 -10.41 4.95 0.00
C PHE A 21 -10.80 5.28 -1.46
N ASP A 22 -12.07 5.62 -1.71
CA ASP A 22 -12.61 5.89 -3.06
C ASP A 22 -12.13 7.22 -3.67
N GLY A 23 -10.97 7.72 -3.21
CA GLY A 23 -10.32 8.89 -3.77
C GLY A 23 -9.58 8.54 -5.06
N GLU A 24 -9.43 9.52 -5.94
CA GLU A 24 -8.54 9.40 -7.09
C GLU A 24 -7.14 9.02 -6.59
N TRP A 25 -6.53 7.97 -7.13
CA TRP A 25 -5.15 7.59 -6.83
C TRP A 25 -4.22 8.12 -7.94
N PRO A 26 -2.90 8.22 -7.71
CA PRO A 26 -1.96 8.42 -8.80
C PRO A 26 -2.26 7.55 -10.03
N ASP A 27 -2.08 8.09 -11.24
CA ASP A 27 -2.44 7.40 -12.50
C ASP A 27 -1.79 6.02 -12.66
N ARG A 28 -0.60 5.84 -12.09
CA ARG A 28 0.15 4.58 -12.13
C ARG A 28 -0.24 3.59 -11.03
N THR A 29 -1.26 3.89 -10.22
CA THR A 29 -1.77 2.98 -9.20
C THR A 29 -2.42 1.77 -9.86
N GLN A 30 -1.93 0.59 -9.52
CA GLN A 30 -2.41 -0.68 -10.06
C GLN A 30 -3.29 -1.44 -9.05
N ASP A 31 -2.91 -1.44 -7.78
CA ASP A 31 -3.64 -2.12 -6.73
C ASP A 31 -3.59 -1.33 -5.43
N VAL A 32 -4.67 -1.41 -4.65
CA VAL A 32 -4.75 -0.83 -3.32
C VAL A 32 -5.28 -1.88 -2.37
N SER A 33 -4.53 -2.14 -1.32
CA SER A 33 -4.88 -3.14 -0.31
C SER A 33 -4.72 -2.58 1.09
N ASN A 34 -5.42 -3.17 2.06
CA ASN A 34 -5.23 -2.86 3.47
C ASN A 34 -4.47 -4.00 4.14
N VAL A 35 -3.38 -3.66 4.84
CA VAL A 35 -2.58 -4.57 5.66
C VAL A 35 -2.71 -4.12 7.12
N GLY A 36 -3.59 -4.78 7.87
CA GLY A 36 -4.02 -4.27 9.17
C GLY A 36 -4.73 -2.92 9.01
N ASP A 37 -4.30 -1.91 9.77
CA ASP A 37 -4.82 -0.54 9.67
C ASP A 37 -4.05 0.36 8.67
N ALA A 38 -3.06 -0.20 7.97
CA ALA A 38 -2.30 0.51 6.94
C ALA A 38 -2.91 0.28 5.55
N CYS A 39 -2.92 1.32 4.74
CA CYS A 39 -3.29 1.25 3.33
C CYS A 39 -2.02 1.19 2.49
N VAL A 40 -1.89 0.17 1.64
CA VAL A 40 -0.73 -0.10 0.79
C VAL A 40 -1.17 0.02 -0.66
N VAL A 41 -0.45 0.86 -1.41
CA VAL A 41 -0.71 1.20 -2.79
C VAL A 41 0.44 0.66 -3.62
N HIS A 42 0.13 -0.21 -4.58
CA HIS A 42 1.10 -0.74 -5.54
C HIS A 42 0.96 -0.01 -6.87
N GLY A 43 2.07 0.49 -7.38
CA GLY A 43 2.18 1.10 -8.69
C GLY A 43 2.50 0.08 -9.76
N SER A 44 2.21 0.40 -11.01
CA SER A 44 2.74 -0.34 -12.17
C SER A 44 4.23 -0.03 -12.45
N GLY A 45 4.85 0.80 -11.60
CA GLY A 45 6.25 1.25 -11.65
C GLY A 45 6.53 2.21 -10.48
N ASP A 46 7.79 2.62 -10.35
CA ASP A 46 8.24 3.42 -9.22
C ASP A 46 7.43 4.69 -9.03
N PHE A 47 7.07 4.96 -7.78
CA PHE A 47 6.54 6.25 -7.41
C PHE A 47 7.64 7.29 -7.17
N ASP A 48 7.42 8.50 -7.68
CA ASP A 48 8.19 9.70 -7.43
C ASP A 48 7.59 10.54 -6.29
N LEU A 49 8.29 11.63 -5.99
CA LEU A 49 7.96 12.53 -4.90
C LEU A 49 6.61 13.26 -5.10
N ALA A 50 6.22 13.56 -6.34
CA ALA A 50 4.96 14.24 -6.61
C ALA A 50 3.77 13.38 -6.18
N ASP A 51 3.84 12.08 -6.45
CA ASP A 51 2.80 11.14 -6.06
C ASP A 51 2.78 10.87 -4.57
N LEU A 52 3.96 10.81 -3.92
CA LEU A 52 4.01 10.80 -2.45
C LEU A 52 3.35 12.04 -1.85
N ILE A 53 3.60 13.23 -2.40
CA ILE A 53 2.99 14.49 -1.93
C ILE A 53 1.47 14.46 -2.16
N ALA A 54 1.01 13.98 -3.31
CA ALA A 54 -0.41 13.84 -3.63
C ALA A 54 -1.11 12.92 -2.63
N VAL A 55 -0.54 11.75 -2.34
CA VAL A 55 -1.08 10.82 -1.35
C VAL A 55 -1.04 11.43 0.05
N ARG A 56 0.07 12.07 0.45
CA ARG A 56 0.19 12.73 1.77
C ARG A 56 -0.84 13.84 1.96
N GLY A 57 -1.14 14.61 0.91
CA GLY A 57 -2.17 15.65 0.94
C GLY A 57 -3.58 15.10 1.22
N ARG A 58 -3.85 13.86 0.80
CA ARG A 58 -5.13 13.18 1.01
C ARG A 58 -5.28 12.59 2.42
N PHE A 59 -4.17 12.30 3.09
CA PHE A 59 -4.17 11.71 4.43
C PHE A 59 -3.52 12.63 5.46
N PRO A 60 -4.15 13.79 5.78
CA PRO A 60 -3.61 14.71 6.77
C PRO A 60 -3.49 14.03 8.14
N GLY A 61 -2.35 14.22 8.79
CA GLY A 61 -2.06 13.62 10.11
C GLY A 61 -1.72 12.12 10.07
N ARG A 62 -1.71 11.49 8.89
CA ARG A 62 -1.15 10.15 8.73
C ARG A 62 0.27 10.21 8.19
N HIS A 63 1.07 9.23 8.58
CA HIS A 63 2.39 9.05 8.03
C HIS A 63 2.29 8.32 6.69
N VAL A 64 2.97 8.81 5.67
CA VAL A 64 3.02 8.19 4.34
C VAL A 64 4.47 7.96 3.98
N THR A 65 4.81 6.72 3.65
CA THR A 65 6.14 6.30 3.22
C THR A 65 6.11 5.85 1.77
N LEU A 66 7.22 6.09 1.08
CA LEU A 66 7.45 5.69 -0.31
C LEU A 66 8.63 4.73 -0.35
N ASP A 67 8.44 3.58 -0.99
CA ASP A 67 9.46 2.58 -1.27
C ASP A 67 9.30 2.05 -2.70
N GLY A 68 10.06 2.61 -3.65
CA GLY A 68 9.96 2.25 -5.06
C GLY A 68 8.55 2.39 -5.61
N ASP A 69 7.97 1.27 -6.05
CA ASP A 69 6.62 1.13 -6.59
C ASP A 69 5.54 0.94 -5.51
N VAL A 70 5.87 1.15 -4.23
CA VAL A 70 4.93 1.00 -3.11
C VAL A 70 4.81 2.29 -2.30
N ILE A 71 3.59 2.77 -2.13
CA ILE A 71 3.26 3.81 -1.15
C ILE A 71 2.50 3.16 0.01
N THR A 72 2.95 3.40 1.24
CA THR A 72 2.27 2.92 2.45
C THR A 72 1.76 4.11 3.26
N VAL A 73 0.45 4.13 3.51
CA VAL A 73 -0.22 5.07 4.39
C VAL A 73 -0.46 4.37 5.72
N TRP A 74 0.25 4.83 6.75
CA TRP A 74 0.15 4.28 8.09
C TRP A 74 -1.11 4.77 8.82
N PRO A 75 -1.64 4.00 9.79
CA PRO A 75 -2.70 4.48 10.66
C PRO A 75 -2.28 5.77 11.38
N PRO A 76 -3.25 6.61 11.79
CA PRO A 76 -2.94 7.79 12.60
C PRO A 76 -2.20 7.37 13.86
N VAL A 77 -1.17 8.12 14.22
CA VAL A 77 -0.43 7.89 15.46
C VAL A 77 -1.43 8.05 16.61
N ARG A 78 -1.68 6.97 17.37
CA ARG A 78 -2.49 7.06 18.57
C ARG A 78 -1.69 7.91 19.55
N GLN A 79 -2.10 9.15 19.78
CA GLN A 79 -1.62 9.92 20.93
C GLN A 79 -2.11 9.18 22.17
N GLN A 80 -1.19 8.49 22.85
CA GLN A 80 -1.41 7.94 24.19
C GLN A 80 -1.33 9.06 25.21
#